data_AF-A0A9X9Q940-F1
#
_entry.id   AF-A0A9X9Q940-F1
#
_cell.length_a   1.000
_cell.length_b   1.000
_cell.length_c   1.000
_cell.angle_alpha   90.00
_cell.angle_beta   90.00
_cell.angle_gamma   90.00
#
_symmetry.space_group_name_H-M   'P 1'
#
loop_
_entity.id
_entity.type
_entity.pdbx_description
1 polymer ?
#
loop_
_entity_poly.entity_id
_entity_poly.type
_entity_poly.pdbx_seq_one_letter_code
_entity_poly.pdbx_strand_id
1 'polypeptide(L)'
;MSVPQHVSLLPGQVIRLQEVLEREKKRRIETEQTPSSAVEKKEPTEDYADVLSPMPACFYTVSRKEATEMLEKNPSLGNMILRPGSDSKSYSITIRQEIDMPRIKHYKVMSVGKNYTIELEKPVTLPNLFSVIDYFMKETRGNLRPFIYSTDETF
;
A
#
# COMPACT_ATOMS: atom_id res chain seq x y z
N MET A 1 -5.71 27.69 2.09
CA MET A 1 -6.92 27.64 1.24
C MET A 1 -7.77 26.47 1.73
N SER A 2 -8.85 26.73 2.45
CA SER A 2 -9.75 25.69 2.98
C SER A 2 -10.91 25.47 2.00
N VAL A 3 -11.19 24.22 1.65
CA VAL A 3 -12.36 23.85 0.84
C VAL A 3 -13.58 23.78 1.76
N PRO A 4 -14.75 24.33 1.38
CA PRO A 4 -15.95 24.29 2.22
C PRO A 4 -16.36 22.85 2.55
N GLN A 5 -16.73 22.59 3.81
CA GLN A 5 -17.20 21.28 4.27
C GLN A 5 -18.58 20.89 3.67
N HIS A 6 -19.36 21.89 3.23
CA HIS A 6 -20.63 21.69 2.56
C HIS A 6 -20.73 22.59 1.33
N VAL A 7 -21.09 22.00 0.19
CA VAL A 7 -21.33 22.70 -1.07
C VAL A 7 -22.73 22.33 -1.55
N SER A 8 -23.65 23.30 -1.53
CA SER A 8 -24.98 23.13 -2.09
C SER A 8 -24.95 23.55 -3.55
N LEU A 9 -24.96 22.58 -4.47
CA LEU A 9 -24.97 22.83 -5.90
C LEU A 9 -26.41 22.87 -6.42
N LEU A 10 -26.72 23.88 -7.24
CA LEU A 10 -27.96 23.92 -8.00
C LEU A 10 -27.92 22.85 -9.10
N PRO A 11 -29.08 22.32 -9.55
CA PRO A 11 -29.14 21.27 -10.57
C PRO A 11 -28.30 21.60 -11.83
N GLY A 12 -28.37 22.85 -12.31
CA GLY A 12 -27.57 23.29 -13.47
C GLY A 12 -26.05 23.31 -13.23
N GLN A 13 -25.61 23.54 -11.99
CA GLN A 13 -24.18 23.50 -11.64
C GLN A 13 -23.66 22.06 -11.59
N VAL A 14 -24.47 21.12 -11.09
CA VAL A 14 -24.15 19.68 -11.08
C VAL A 14 -24.00 19.15 -12.50
N ILE A 15 -24.94 19.48 -13.39
CA ILE A 15 -24.90 19.06 -14.81
C ILE A 15 -23.61 19.57 -15.48
N ARG A 16 -23.28 20.85 -15.31
CA ARG A 16 -22.06 21.43 -15.89
C ARG A 16 -20.79 20.77 -15.34
N LEU A 17 -20.75 20.44 -14.06
CA LEU A 17 -19.64 19.70 -13.43
C LEU A 17 -19.48 18.30 -14.04
N GLN A 18 -20.59 17.58 -14.23
CA GLN A 18 -20.59 16.27 -14.87
C GLN A 18 -20.10 16.35 -16.33
N GLU A 19 -20.55 17.34 -17.11
CA GLU A 19 -20.06 17.53 -18.48
C GLU A 19 -18.55 17.78 -18.54
N VAL A 20 -18.02 18.59 -17.61
CA VAL A 20 -16.58 18.85 -17.51
C VAL A 20 -15.83 17.58 -17.10
N LEU A 21 -16.38 16.81 -16.16
CA LEU A 21 -15.78 15.54 -15.73
C LEU A 21 -15.70 14.52 -16.87
N GLU A 22 -16.77 14.37 -17.66
CA GLU A 22 -16.79 13.47 -18.82
C GLU A 22 -15.81 13.91 -19.92
N ARG A 23 -15.73 15.22 -20.20
CA ARG A 23 -14.73 15.76 -21.14
C ARG A 23 -13.30 15.54 -20.67
N GLU A 24 -13.06 15.71 -19.37
CA GLU A 24 -11.73 15.50 -18.78
C GLU A 24 -11.32 14.02 -18.80
N LYS A 25 -12.28 13.11 -18.53
CA LYS A 25 -12.08 11.66 -18.64
C LYS A 25 -11.74 11.26 -20.08
N LYS A 26 -12.48 11.78 -21.07
CA LYS A 26 -12.20 11.55 -22.49
C LYS A 26 -10.81 12.05 -22.90
N ARG A 27 -10.42 13.26 -22.46
CA ARG A 27 -9.10 13.84 -22.74
C ARG A 27 -7.96 12.96 -22.18
N ARG A 28 -8.12 12.40 -20.98
CA ARG A 28 -7.11 11.52 -20.37
C ARG A 28 -6.91 10.23 -21.17
N ILE A 29 -7.99 9.62 -21.64
CA ILE A 29 -7.93 8.41 -22.48
C ILE A 29 -7.27 8.71 -23.83
N GLU A 30 -7.54 9.87 -24.43
CA GLU A 30 -6.91 10.29 -25.69
C GLU A 30 -5.41 10.63 -25.54
N THR A 31 -4.99 11.13 -24.38
CA THR A 31 -3.59 11.51 -24.12
C THR A 31 -2.69 10.29 -23.87
N GLU A 32 -3.25 9.15 -23.45
CA GLU A 32 -2.50 7.90 -23.18
C GLU A 32 -2.26 7.03 -24.44
N GLN A 33 -2.80 7.40 -25.60
CA GLN A 33 -2.74 6.61 -26.84
C GLN A 33 -1.81 7.19 -27.92
N THR A 34 -0.49 7.20 -27.70
CA THR A 34 0.53 7.00 -28.77
C THR A 34 1.84 6.53 -28.13
N PRO A 35 2.65 5.63 -28.75
CA PRO A 35 2.60 5.11 -30.12
C PRO A 35 2.53 3.56 -30.26
N SER A 36 2.24 3.14 -31.50
CA SER A 36 2.61 1.88 -32.16
C SER A 36 1.74 0.62 -31.97
N SER A 37 1.01 0.33 -33.06
CA SER A 37 0.82 -1.00 -33.67
C SER A 37 -0.04 -2.07 -32.96
N ALA A 38 -1.25 -2.20 -33.52
CA ALA A 38 -2.00 -3.45 -33.77
C ALA A 38 -2.60 -4.24 -32.59
N VAL A 39 -3.89 -3.90 -32.32
CA VAL A 39 -5.07 -4.79 -32.26
C VAL A 39 -4.80 -6.20 -31.71
N GLU A 40 -5.31 -6.56 -30.53
CA GLU A 40 -6.66 -7.10 -30.41
C GLU A 40 -7.49 -6.61 -29.21
N LYS A 41 -8.78 -6.41 -29.51
CA LYS A 41 -9.88 -5.98 -28.66
C LYS A 41 -10.07 -6.87 -27.42
N LYS A 42 -10.24 -6.27 -26.23
CA LYS A 42 -11.31 -6.63 -25.29
C LYS A 42 -11.80 -5.38 -24.53
N GLU A 43 -13.11 -5.20 -24.57
CA GLU A 43 -13.97 -4.31 -23.79
C GLU A 43 -13.71 -4.43 -22.27
N PRO A 44 -14.14 -3.43 -21.46
CA PRO A 44 -13.79 -3.33 -20.06
C PRO A 44 -14.54 -4.38 -19.26
N THR A 45 -13.96 -5.57 -19.16
CA THR A 45 -14.23 -6.40 -18.00
C THR A 45 -13.76 -5.59 -16.81
N GLU A 46 -14.73 -5.15 -16.00
CA GLU A 46 -14.56 -4.88 -14.58
C GLU A 46 -13.40 -5.74 -14.08
N ASP A 47 -12.30 -5.11 -13.68
CA ASP A 47 -11.13 -5.79 -13.14
C ASP A 47 -11.49 -6.29 -11.73
N TYR A 48 -12.46 -7.21 -11.67
CA TYR A 48 -12.66 -8.22 -10.63
C TYR A 48 -11.52 -9.25 -10.72
N ALA A 49 -10.29 -8.75 -10.82
CA ALA A 49 -9.07 -9.48 -10.57
C ALA A 49 -8.26 -8.77 -9.48
N ASP A 50 -8.94 -8.27 -8.43
CA ASP A 50 -8.45 -8.56 -7.08
C ASP A 50 -8.64 -10.08 -6.86
N VAL A 51 -7.85 -10.86 -7.61
CA VAL A 51 -7.45 -12.19 -7.19
C VAL A 51 -6.85 -11.92 -5.84
N LEU A 52 -7.61 -12.22 -4.78
CA LEU A 52 -7.25 -12.08 -3.37
C LEU A 52 -5.92 -12.80 -3.14
N SER A 53 -4.81 -12.21 -3.58
CA SER A 53 -3.49 -12.66 -3.21
C SER A 53 -3.46 -12.38 -1.72
N PRO A 54 -3.48 -13.43 -0.87
CA PRO A 54 -3.63 -13.21 0.55
C PRO A 54 -2.50 -12.26 0.98
N MET A 55 -2.84 -11.22 1.73
CA MET A 55 -1.81 -10.36 2.30
C MET A 55 -1.18 -11.07 3.51
N PRO A 56 0.09 -10.82 3.82
CA PRO A 56 0.68 -11.31 5.07
C PRO A 56 -0.14 -10.85 6.27
N ALA A 57 -0.24 -11.68 7.31
CA ALA A 57 -1.07 -11.39 8.49
C ALA A 57 -0.70 -10.09 9.24
N CYS A 58 0.52 -9.59 9.05
CA CYS A 58 0.97 -8.30 9.60
C CYS A 58 0.82 -7.13 8.63
N PHE A 59 0.00 -7.27 7.58
CA PHE A 59 -0.37 -6.19 6.69
C PHE A 59 -1.49 -5.35 7.29
N TYR A 60 -1.24 -4.05 7.42
CA TYR A 60 -2.24 -3.07 7.88
C TYR A 60 -2.24 -1.86 6.95
N THR A 61 -3.43 -1.41 6.54
CA THR A 61 -3.62 -0.20 5.73
C THR A 61 -3.51 1.05 6.60
N VAL A 62 -2.32 1.29 7.14
CA VAL A 62 -2.03 2.38 8.09
C VAL A 62 -0.87 3.25 7.59
N SER A 63 -0.84 4.49 8.05
CA SER A 63 0.25 5.42 7.78
C SER A 63 1.55 5.04 8.50
N ARG A 64 2.64 5.73 8.16
CA ARG A 64 3.92 5.61 8.88
C ARG A 64 3.76 5.87 10.36
N LYS A 65 3.02 6.93 10.73
CA LYS A 65 2.82 7.35 12.11
C LYS A 65 2.02 6.32 12.89
N GLU A 66 0.89 5.88 12.33
CA GLU A 66 0.02 4.88 12.97
C GLU A 66 0.72 3.55 13.20
N ALA A 67 1.49 3.05 12.22
CA ALA A 67 2.28 1.83 12.41
C ALA A 67 3.32 1.96 13.53
N THR A 68 3.97 3.13 13.67
CA THR A 68 4.87 3.38 14.79
C THR A 68 4.12 3.30 16.11
N GLU A 69 2.98 3.98 16.22
CA GLU A 69 2.17 3.96 17.43
C GLU A 69 1.67 2.55 17.79
N MET A 70 1.25 1.74 16.81
CA MET A 70 0.81 0.36 17.03
C MET A 70 1.93 -0.50 17.64
N LEU A 71 3.16 -0.39 17.13
CA LEU A 71 4.30 -1.12 17.66
C LEU A 71 4.74 -0.64 19.05
N GLU A 72 4.57 0.65 19.34
CA GLU A 72 4.89 1.23 20.65
C GLU A 72 3.84 0.87 21.72
N LYS A 73 2.55 0.89 21.35
CA LYS A 73 1.44 0.61 22.26
C LYS A 73 1.32 -0.87 22.62
N ASN A 74 1.65 -1.77 21.70
CA ASN A 74 1.41 -3.20 21.87
C ASN A 74 2.66 -4.06 21.55
N PRO A 75 3.78 -3.92 22.29
CA PRO A 75 5.03 -4.63 21.99
C PRO A 75 4.92 -6.16 22.10
N SER A 76 3.93 -6.68 22.83
CA SER A 76 3.69 -8.12 22.98
C SER A 76 3.09 -8.77 21.72
N LEU A 77 2.47 -8.01 20.84
CA LEU A 77 1.79 -8.52 19.64
C LEU A 77 2.73 -8.74 18.45
N GLY A 78 4.02 -8.43 18.62
CA GLY A 78 5.04 -8.46 17.58
C GLY A 78 5.66 -7.09 17.38
N ASN A 79 6.64 -7.01 16.50
CA ASN A 79 7.48 -5.82 16.34
C ASN A 79 7.77 -5.47 14.88
N MET A 80 6.94 -5.98 13.96
CA MET A 80 7.05 -5.76 12.51
C MET A 80 5.68 -5.64 11.85
N ILE A 81 5.45 -4.52 11.17
CA ILE A 81 4.22 -4.24 10.39
C ILE A 81 4.60 -4.01 8.93
N LEU A 82 3.86 -4.66 8.03
CA LEU A 82 3.82 -4.31 6.61
C LEU A 82 2.67 -3.32 6.40
N ARG A 83 2.94 -2.25 5.65
CA ARG A 83 1.92 -1.24 5.32
C ARG A 83 2.13 -0.68 3.91
N PRO A 84 1.13 -0.01 3.34
CA PRO A 84 1.31 0.78 2.13
C PRO A 84 2.47 1.79 2.29
N GLY A 85 3.26 1.93 1.24
CA GLY A 85 4.26 2.98 1.12
C GLY A 85 3.61 4.32 0.78
N SER A 86 4.41 5.39 0.78
CA SER A 86 3.94 6.72 0.38
C SER A 86 3.69 6.84 -1.13
N ASP A 87 4.37 6.02 -1.92
CA ASP A 87 4.21 5.95 -3.36
C ASP A 87 3.18 4.87 -3.72
N SER A 88 2.31 5.13 -4.70
CA SER A 88 1.12 4.33 -5.04
C SER A 88 1.38 2.87 -5.45
N LYS A 89 2.64 2.45 -5.61
CA LYS A 89 3.04 1.07 -5.96
C LYS A 89 4.14 0.50 -5.05
N SER A 90 4.34 1.12 -3.88
CA SER A 90 5.36 0.71 -2.93
C SER A 90 4.74 0.23 -1.63
N TYR A 91 5.48 -0.60 -0.91
CA TYR A 91 5.18 -1.00 0.45
C TYR A 91 6.27 -0.50 1.39
N SER A 92 6.00 -0.56 2.68
CA SER A 92 6.97 -0.26 3.71
C SER A 92 6.86 -1.26 4.86
N ILE A 93 8.01 -1.69 5.35
CA ILE A 93 8.12 -2.47 6.58
C ILE A 93 8.50 -1.50 7.70
N THR A 94 7.65 -1.36 8.71
CA THR A 94 7.97 -0.64 9.95
C THR A 94 8.34 -1.67 11.01
N ILE A 95 9.48 -1.51 11.68
CA ILE A 95 9.91 -2.36 12.78
C ILE A 95 10.25 -1.56 14.04
N ARG A 96 10.14 -2.22 15.20
CA ARG A 96 10.62 -1.74 16.50
C ARG A 96 11.66 -2.71 17.04
N GLN A 97 12.93 -2.31 17.07
CA GLN A 97 14.02 -3.14 17.60
C GLN A 97 14.36 -2.74 19.03
N GLU A 98 14.64 -3.72 19.90
CA GLU A 98 14.94 -3.53 21.32
C GLU A 98 16.35 -3.99 21.72
N ILE A 99 17.31 -4.08 20.78
CA ILE A 99 18.63 -4.68 21.05
C ILE A 99 19.40 -3.93 22.16
N ASP A 100 19.43 -2.60 22.10
CA ASP A 100 20.03 -1.75 23.16
C ASP A 100 19.04 -0.71 23.67
N MET A 101 18.36 -0.04 22.73
CA MET A 101 17.36 0.99 22.99
C MET A 101 16.24 0.84 21.96
N PRO A 102 14.97 1.06 22.34
CA PRO A 102 13.86 1.02 21.40
C PRO A 102 14.10 1.95 20.22
N ARG A 103 14.19 1.38 19.02
CA ARG A 103 14.38 2.13 17.77
C ARG A 103 13.35 1.70 16.74
N ILE A 104 12.70 2.69 16.14
CA ILE A 104 11.83 2.50 15.00
C ILE A 104 12.65 2.62 13.72
N LYS A 105 12.49 1.66 12.81
CA LYS A 105 13.08 1.70 11.46
C LYS A 105 12.00 1.44 10.42
N HIS A 106 12.19 2.02 9.25
CA HIS A 106 11.32 1.82 8.10
C HIS A 106 12.15 1.38 6.91
N TYR A 107 11.76 0.28 6.26
CA TYR A 107 12.38 -0.21 5.04
C TYR A 107 11.41 -0.08 3.89
N LYS A 108 11.89 0.43 2.76
CA LYS A 108 11.11 0.55 1.54
C LYS A 108 11.13 -0.77 0.77
N VAL A 109 9.97 -1.18 0.29
CA VAL A 109 9.79 -2.40 -0.51
C VAL A 109 9.11 -2.01 -1.82
N MET A 110 9.82 -2.17 -2.93
CA MET A 110 9.38 -1.76 -4.25
C MET A 110 8.80 -2.93 -5.01
N SER A 111 7.61 -2.75 -5.60
CA SER A 111 7.09 -3.70 -6.59
C SER A 111 7.85 -3.54 -7.90
N VAL A 112 8.49 -4.61 -8.37
CA VAL A 112 9.28 -4.64 -9.61
C VAL A 112 8.80 -5.81 -10.47
N GLY A 113 7.94 -5.51 -11.44
CA GLY A 113 7.29 -6.53 -12.27
C GLY A 113 6.36 -7.41 -11.43
N LYS A 114 6.72 -8.69 -11.28
CA LYS A 114 6.00 -9.67 -10.42
C LYS A 114 6.71 -9.92 -9.08
N ASN A 115 7.80 -9.22 -8.81
CA ASN A 115 8.64 -9.42 -7.64
C ASN A 115 8.64 -8.18 -6.73
N TYR A 116 9.25 -8.30 -5.56
CA TYR A 116 9.40 -7.25 -4.57
C TYR A 116 10.87 -7.09 -4.21
N THR A 117 11.38 -5.86 -4.27
CA THR A 117 12.76 -5.55 -3.92
C THR A 117 12.81 -4.73 -2.64
N ILE A 118 13.53 -5.23 -1.64
CA ILE A 118 13.79 -4.52 -0.38
C ILE A 118 14.97 -3.57 -0.62
N GLU A 119 14.78 -2.29 -0.35
CA GLU A 119 15.83 -1.27 -0.44
C GLU A 119 16.74 -1.35 0.79
N LEU A 120 17.81 -2.13 0.66
CA LEU A 120 18.92 -2.24 1.62
C LEU A 120 20.23 -1.83 0.92
N GLU A 121 21.33 -1.73 1.68
CA GLU A 121 22.67 -1.52 1.09
C GLU A 121 23.00 -2.55 0.01
N LYS A 122 22.63 -3.82 0.27
CA LYS A 122 22.57 -4.87 -0.73
C LYS A 122 21.10 -5.20 -1.02
N PRO A 123 20.52 -4.74 -2.14
CA PRO A 123 19.12 -4.98 -2.46
C PRO A 123 18.80 -6.47 -2.53
N VAL A 124 17.61 -6.83 -2.07
CA VAL A 124 17.13 -8.22 -2.05
C VAL A 124 15.80 -8.29 -2.79
N THR A 125 15.73 -9.11 -3.84
CA THR A 125 14.52 -9.30 -4.65
C THR A 125 13.88 -10.65 -4.34
N LEU A 126 12.57 -10.64 -4.07
CA LEU A 126 11.80 -11.78 -3.59
C LEU A 126 10.49 -11.90 -4.38
N PRO A 127 9.93 -13.11 -4.52
CA PRO A 127 8.82 -13.36 -5.44
C PRO A 127 7.45 -12.85 -4.93
N ASN A 128 7.30 -12.62 -3.61
CA ASN A 128 6.04 -12.17 -3.02
C ASN A 128 6.25 -11.52 -1.64
N LEU A 129 5.21 -10.87 -1.11
CA LEU A 129 5.26 -10.19 0.19
C LEU A 129 5.44 -11.15 1.37
N PHE A 130 4.96 -12.40 1.30
CA PHE A 130 5.23 -13.40 2.34
C PHE A 130 6.73 -13.70 2.45
N SER A 131 7.40 -13.83 1.31
CA SER A 131 8.85 -14.05 1.25
C SER A 131 9.63 -12.87 1.83
N VAL A 132 9.12 -11.63 1.67
CA VAL A 132 9.69 -10.43 2.31
C VAL A 132 9.60 -10.54 3.83
N ILE A 133 8.44 -10.92 4.37
CA ILE A 133 8.26 -11.14 5.82
C ILE A 133 9.21 -12.24 6.33
N ASP A 134 9.25 -13.39 5.64
CA ASP A 134 10.14 -14.50 5.97
C ASP A 134 11.61 -14.09 5.94
N TYR A 135 12.01 -13.26 4.98
CA TYR A 135 13.37 -12.73 4.89
C TYR A 135 13.74 -11.95 6.15
N PHE A 136 12.90 -10.99 6.59
CA PHE A 136 13.17 -10.23 7.81
C PHE A 136 13.23 -11.12 9.06
N MET A 137 12.37 -12.14 9.16
CA MET A 137 12.38 -13.09 10.27
C MET A 137 13.67 -13.93 10.27
N LYS A 138 14.09 -14.45 9.12
CA LYS A 138 15.30 -15.27 8.97
C LYS A 138 16.57 -14.46 9.21
N GLU A 139 16.68 -13.30 8.58
CA GLU A 139 17.85 -12.42 8.66
C GLU A 139 18.11 -11.96 10.10
N THR A 140 17.04 -11.74 10.87
CA THR A 140 17.12 -11.32 12.27
C THR A 140 17.05 -12.48 13.27
N ARG A 141 17.16 -13.73 12.81
CA ARG A 141 17.12 -14.95 13.64
C ARG A 141 15.89 -15.01 14.57
N GLY A 142 14.74 -14.55 14.08
CA GLY A 142 13.48 -14.53 14.81
C GLY A 142 13.32 -13.40 15.84
N ASN A 143 14.25 -12.43 15.87
CA ASN A 143 14.07 -11.21 16.68
C ASN A 143 12.94 -10.34 16.14
N LEU A 144 12.76 -10.29 14.81
CA LEU A 144 11.58 -9.71 14.19
C LEU A 144 10.46 -10.74 14.11
N ARG A 145 9.28 -10.33 14.55
CA ARG A 145 8.05 -11.09 14.57
C ARG A 145 6.91 -10.27 13.96
N PRO A 146 6.12 -10.84 13.04
CA PRO A 146 4.92 -10.20 12.52
C PRO A 146 4.04 -9.68 13.66
N PHE A 147 3.60 -8.43 13.55
CA PHE A 147 2.63 -7.84 14.46
C PHE A 147 1.24 -8.40 14.16
N ILE A 148 0.59 -9.03 15.12
CA ILE A 148 -0.73 -9.66 14.97
C ILE A 148 -1.70 -9.03 15.96
N TYR A 149 -2.52 -8.12 15.44
CA TYR A 149 -3.63 -7.51 16.14
C TYR A 149 -4.88 -8.37 15.97
N SER A 150 -5.39 -8.96 17.05
CA SER A 150 -6.69 -9.62 17.03
C SER A 150 -7.78 -8.58 17.26
N THR A 151 -8.55 -8.26 16.23
CA THR A 151 -9.81 -7.52 16.37
C THR A 151 -10.94 -8.49 16.74
N ASP A 152 -10.82 -9.18 17.87
CA ASP A 152 -11.87 -10.07 18.41
C ASP A 152 -12.63 -9.42 19.59
N GLU A 153 -12.67 -8.09 19.61
CA GLU A 153 -13.50 -7.32 20.54
C GLU A 153 -14.42 -6.37 19.77
N THR A 154 -15.40 -6.94 19.08
CA THR A 154 -16.70 -6.28 18.89
C THR A 154 -17.59 -6.67 20.07
N PHE A 155 -17.79 -5.75 21.02
CA PHE A 155 -18.89 -5.80 21.98
C PHE A 155 -20.15 -5.18 21.37
#